data_AF-A0AAD2JDQ7-F1
#
_entry.id   AF-A0AAD2JDQ7-F1
#
_cell.length_a   1.000
_cell.length_b   1.000
_cell.length_c   1.000
_cell.angle_alpha   90.00
_cell.angle_beta   90.00
_cell.angle_gamma   90.00
#
_symmetry.space_group_name_H-M   'P 1'
#
loop_
_entity.id
_entity.type
_entity.pdbx_description
1 polymer ?
#
loop_
_entity_poly.entity_id
_entity_poly.type
_entity_poly.pdbx_seq_one_letter_code
_entity_poly.pdbx_strand_id
1 'polypeptide(L)' 'MKTSLGKLRLKLLENQLKLKNTFTMEEYHEMKQSLHEIRMTFAAYEEWDLYQQTTGMITILLFQYALHQNHH' A
#
# COMPACT_ATOMS: atom_id res chain seq x y z
N MET A 1 -9.57 1.14 21.20
CA MET A 1 -8.57 1.74 20.28
C MET A 1 -7.46 0.78 19.82
N LYS A 2 -7.01 -0.23 20.59
CA LYS A 2 -6.00 -1.21 20.11
C LYS A 2 -6.45 -2.10 18.93
N THR A 3 -7.75 -2.17 18.64
CA THR A 3 -8.33 -3.05 17.61
C THR A 3 -8.26 -2.50 16.17
N SER A 4 -8.09 -1.18 15.97
CA SER A 4 -8.00 -0.59 14.62
C SER A 4 -6.60 -0.71 14.02
N LEU A 5 -5.55 -0.45 14.81
CA LEU A 5 -4.17 -0.46 14.33
C LEU A 5 -3.71 -1.87 13.91
N GLY A 6 -4.11 -2.91 14.66
CA GLY A 6 -3.82 -4.30 14.31
C GLY A 6 -4.42 -4.73 12.97
N LYS A 7 -5.65 -4.30 12.68
CA LYS A 7 -6.30 -4.56 11.38
C LYS A 7 -5.57 -3.85 10.22
N LEU A 8 -5.08 -2.62 10.46
CA LEU A 8 -4.33 -1.87 9.45
C LEU A 8 -2.97 -2.52 9.17
N ARG A 9 -2.28 -3.06 10.18
CA ARG A 9 -1.03 -3.82 10.00
C ARG A 9 -1.26 -5.10 9.19
N LEU A 10 -2.36 -5.81 9.43
CA LEU A 10 -2.75 -6.97 8.61
C LEU A 10 -3.01 -6.58 7.16
N LYS A 11 -3.79 -5.51 6.93
CA LYS A 11 -4.06 -4.99 5.58
C LYS A 11 -2.79 -4.52 4.88
N LEU A 12 -1.82 -3.98 5.62
CA LEU A 12 -0.50 -3.64 5.09
C LEU A 12 0.25 -4.90 4.61
N LEU A 13 0.27 -5.96 5.43
CA LEU A 13 0.90 -7.23 5.07
C LEU A 13 0.25 -7.87 3.83
N GLU A 14 -1.07 -7.85 3.73
CA GLU A 14 -1.80 -8.34 2.56
C GLU A 14 -1.39 -7.59 1.28
N ASN A 15 -1.30 -6.26 1.36
CA ASN A 15 -0.83 -5.45 0.23
C ASN A 15 0.64 -5.73 -0.12
N GLN A 16 1.50 -6.05 0.86
CA GLN A 16 2.89 -6.47 0.61
C GLN A 16 2.96 -7.79 -0.16
N LEU A 17 2.09 -8.74 0.17
CA LEU A 17 2.02 -10.01 -0.54
C LEU A 17 1.52 -9.81 -1.97
N LYS A 18 0.48 -9.00 -2.17
CA LYS A 18 -0.05 -8.68 -3.51
C LYS A 18 0.99 -7.97 -4.39
N LEU A 19 1.79 -7.07 -3.82
CA LEU A 19 2.87 -6.34 -4.52
C LEU A 19 3.94 -7.25 -5.16
N LYS A 20 4.06 -8.51 -4.71
CA LYS A 20 5.00 -9.48 -5.27
C LYS A 20 4.47 -10.21 -6.52
N ASN A 21 3.18 -10.11 -6.80
CA ASN A 21 2.54 -10.76 -7.95
C ASN A 21 2.29 -9.76 -9.08
N THR A 22 1.91 -10.23 -10.25
CA THR A 22 1.38 -9.35 -11.32
C THR A 22 -0.04 -8.93 -10.96
N PHE A 23 -0.37 -7.66 -11.10
CA PHE A 23 -1.70 -7.11 -10.80
C PHE A 23 -2.35 -6.56 -12.06
N THR A 24 -3.67 -6.70 -12.13
CA THR A 24 -4.52 -6.03 -13.12
C THR A 24 -4.61 -4.53 -12.85
N MET A 25 -5.09 -3.74 -13.82
CA MET A 25 -5.29 -2.29 -13.62
C MET A 25 -6.30 -1.98 -12.52
N GLU A 26 -7.32 -2.82 -12.33
CA GLU A 26 -8.31 -2.66 -11.27
C GLU A 26 -7.68 -2.88 -9.89
N GLU A 27 -6.94 -3.98 -9.73
CA GLU A 27 -6.21 -4.29 -8.48
C GLU A 27 -5.17 -3.21 -8.14
N TYR A 28 -4.52 -2.62 -9.15
CA TYR A 28 -3.62 -1.48 -8.94
C TYR A 28 -4.34 -0.29 -8.29
N HIS A 29 -5.53 0.08 -8.81
CA HIS A 29 -6.29 1.21 -8.28
C HIS A 29 -6.76 0.94 -6.85
N GLU A 30 -7.28 -0.27 -6.58
CA GLU A 30 -7.69 -0.67 -5.24
C GLU A 30 -6.54 -0.65 -4.24
N MET A 31 -5.38 -1.20 -4.61
CA MET A 31 -4.19 -1.24 -3.76
C MET A 31 -3.66 0.17 -3.49
N LYS A 32 -3.60 1.03 -4.51
CA LYS A 32 -3.16 2.42 -4.36
C LYS A 32 -4.06 3.18 -3.38
N GLN A 33 -5.39 3.04 -3.53
CA GLN A 33 -6.35 3.67 -2.63
C GLN A 33 -6.19 3.13 -1.20
N SER A 34 -6.14 1.81 -1.04
CA SER A 34 -6.00 1.18 0.28
C SER A 34 -4.71 1.61 1.00
N LEU A 35 -3.57 1.66 0.29
CA LEU A 35 -2.30 2.09 0.87
C LEU A 35 -2.33 3.58 1.24
N HIS A 36 -3.01 4.41 0.44
CA HIS A 36 -3.18 5.83 0.77
C HIS A 36 -3.97 6.01 2.08
N GLU A 37 -5.10 5.32 2.24
CA GLU A 37 -5.94 5.36 3.45
C GLU A 37 -5.17 4.89 4.69
N ILE A 38 -4.42 3.78 4.55
CA ILE A 38 -3.57 3.24 5.62
C ILE A 38 -2.50 4.27 6.01
N ARG A 39 -1.82 4.88 5.04
CA ARG A 39 -0.78 5.89 5.28
C ARG A 39 -1.33 7.09 6.03
N MET A 40 -2.48 7.63 5.61
CA MET A 40 -3.13 8.77 6.27
C MET A 40 -3.51 8.42 7.71
N THR A 41 -3.95 7.18 7.95
CA THR A 41 -4.28 6.72 9.30
C THR A 41 -3.01 6.62 10.15
N PHE A 42 -1.91 6.07 9.66
CA PHE A 42 -0.66 6.03 10.42
C PHE A 42 -0.10 7.42 10.73
N ALA A 43 -0.24 8.39 9.82
CA ALA A 43 0.12 9.78 10.10
C ALA A 43 -0.72 10.36 11.26
N ALA A 44 -2.02 10.07 11.29
CA ALA A 44 -2.91 10.55 12.36
C ALA A 44 -2.59 9.94 13.74
N TYR A 45 -1.98 8.75 13.77
CA TYR A 45 -1.52 8.09 15.00
C TYR A 45 -0.03 8.31 15.31
N GLU A 46 0.67 9.14 14.52
CA GLU A 46 2.13 9.38 14.63
C GLU A 46 2.98 8.09 14.54
N GLU A 47 2.46 7.06 13.87
CA GLU A 47 3.15 5.79 13.65
C GLU A 47 4.11 5.92 12.45
N TRP A 48 5.17 6.72 12.62
CA TRP A 48 6.04 7.16 11.53
C TRP A 48 6.76 6.04 10.79
N ASP A 49 7.15 4.97 11.48
CA ASP A 49 7.77 3.79 10.85
C ASP A 49 6.81 3.11 9.87
N LEU A 50 5.56 2.90 10.29
CA LEU A 50 4.50 2.32 9.46
C LEU A 50 4.08 3.26 8.33
N TYR A 51 4.09 4.58 8.58
CA TYR A 51 3.89 5.59 7.54
C TYR A 51 4.97 5.50 6.44
N GLN A 52 6.25 5.41 6.82
CA GLN A 52 7.36 5.28 5.88
C GLN A 52 7.28 3.96 5.11
N GLN A 53 7.00 2.85 5.80
CA GLN A 53 6.82 1.55 5.17
C GLN A 53 5.69 1.57 4.11
N THR A 54 4.55 2.18 4.44
CA THR A 54 3.42 2.32 3.51
C THR A 54 3.77 3.21 2.32
N THR A 55 4.55 4.28 2.55
CA THR A 55 5.03 5.18 1.49
C THR A 55 5.98 4.46 0.52
N GLY A 56 6.87 3.61 1.04
CA GLY A 56 7.73 2.77 0.21
C GLY A 56 6.93 1.82 -0.68
N MET A 57 5.87 1.21 -0.15
CA MET A 57 4.98 0.33 -0.92
C MET A 57 4.23 1.05 -2.03
N ILE A 58 3.71 2.26 -1.77
CA ILE A 58 3.08 3.09 -2.82
C ILE A 58 4.08 3.40 -3.93
N THR A 59 5.33 3.70 -3.55
CA THR A 59 6.40 3.99 -4.52
C THR A 59 6.68 2.78 -5.41
N ILE A 60 6.83 1.59 -4.82
CA ILE A 60 7.04 0.34 -5.56
C ILE A 60 5.86 0.08 -6.51
N LEU A 61 4.62 0.23 -6.04
CA LEU A 61 3.41 0.04 -6.84
C LEU A 61 3.38 0.98 -8.07
N LEU A 62 3.74 2.25 -7.86
CA LEU A 62 3.81 3.25 -8.94
C LEU A 62 4.88 2.89 -9.98
N PHE A 63 6.06 2.45 -9.52
CA PHE A 63 7.14 2.01 -10.41
C PHE A 63 6.74 0.77 -11.23
N GLN A 64 6.15 -0.24 -10.59
CA GLN A 64 5.69 -1.45 -11.28
C GLN A 64 4.62 -1.13 -12.33
N TYR A 65 3.67 -0.24 -12.01
CA TYR A 65 2.68 0.21 -12.97
C TYR A 65 3.30 0.97 -14.14
N ALA A 66 4.24 1.89 -13.88
CA ALA A 66 4.94 2.63 -14.93
C ALA A 66 5.72 1.69 -15.87
N LEU A 67 6.36 0.65 -15.34
CA LEU A 67 7.02 -0.37 -16.16
C LEU A 67 6.01 -1.12 -17.03
N HIS A 68 4.88 -1.56 -16.47
CA HIS A 68 3.84 -2.28 -17.21
C HIS A 68 3.24 -1.44 -18.36
N GLN A 69 3.06 -0.13 -18.17
CA GLN A 69 2.53 0.76 -19.22
C GLN A 69 3.53 1.04 -20.35
N ASN A 70 4.85 0.99 -20.08
CA ASN A 70 5.88 1.23 -21.10
C ASN A 70 6.16 0.00 -22.00
N HIS A 71 5.55 -1.15 -21.71
CA HIS A 71 5.69 -2.38 -22.50
C HIS A 71 4.49 -2.67 -23.44
N HIS A 72 3.53 -1.74 -23.55
CA HIS A 72 2.41 -1.76 -24.48
C HIS A 72 2.56 -0.67 -25.55
#